data_AF-A0A2L0EKR2-F1
#
_entry.id   AF-A0A2L0EKR2-F1
#
_cell.length_a   1.000
_cell.length_b   1.000
_cell.length_c   1.000
_cell.angle_alpha   90.00
_cell.angle_beta   90.00
_cell.angle_gamma   90.00
#
_symmetry.space_group_name_H-M   'P 1'
#
loop_
_entity.id
_entity.type
_entity.pdbx_description
1 polymer ?
#
loop_
_entity_poly.entity_id
_entity_poly.type
_entity_poly.pdbx_seq_one_letter_code
_entity_poly.pdbx_strand_id
1 'polypeptide(L)'
;MRRVVVTGVGPVTSAGVGPSFWSNVLTGRSFITRNQLFSPTEGQPVAAACVNLEEAIAAASRVPHWKVVEQRLRKLETRDYRFLPNRTIYMTLAAAQLALEDSHLDAERLARHQEDVGIIVGNTFGDSASIFDGKPSTMYTALNPAHGPSGAISMAYGFNGPSMGAAAACASGNIALISAVEKILLGRTKIMLTGGTSAVLHKDIVWESYNRLGVLVNKDEPPESTYRTFDEDRDGFVLGEGAAMLVLEDLEHALERKARIYAEVISYSQRMFPTKMMVDVDEHGYEYVINEVLRRAGLQTRDLGNNTLYMNVHGTGTKQGDNAEMTAFRRAFDEAQLGTSVFASGTKPYYGHTQESSAAIESVICALSLHAGVMPATPNLQKPIHPGDFVVKQTKKIDYTLAANLAAGFAGYHTAVLFRKFQA
;
A
#
# COMPACT_ATOMS: atom_id res chain seq x y z
N MET A 1 -11.61 23.55 -11.92
CA MET A 1 -11.01 22.92 -10.72
C MET A 1 -10.14 21.77 -11.22
N ARG A 2 -8.88 21.68 -10.80
CA ARG A 2 -7.99 20.59 -11.25
C ARG A 2 -8.53 19.25 -10.75
N ARG A 3 -8.41 18.21 -11.58
CA ARG A 3 -8.82 16.83 -11.27
C ARG A 3 -7.59 15.94 -11.31
N VAL A 4 -7.51 14.95 -10.42
CA VAL A 4 -6.34 14.09 -10.28
C VAL A 4 -6.68 12.67 -10.68
N VAL A 5 -5.89 12.09 -11.58
CA VAL A 5 -6.09 10.74 -12.10
C VAL A 5 -4.86 9.85 -11.88
N VAL A 6 -5.11 8.56 -11.72
CA VAL A 6 -4.07 7.52 -11.67
C VAL A 6 -3.84 7.00 -13.09
N THR A 7 -2.61 7.08 -13.57
CA THR A 7 -2.25 6.69 -14.95
C THR A 7 -1.23 5.55 -15.03
N GLY A 8 -0.49 5.30 -13.95
CA GLY A 8 0.46 4.20 -13.85
C GLY A 8 0.50 3.59 -12.46
N VAL A 9 0.73 2.27 -12.39
CA VAL A 9 0.88 1.53 -11.13
C VAL A 9 2.09 0.60 -11.16
N GLY A 10 2.79 0.49 -10.04
CA GLY A 10 3.98 -0.34 -9.90
C GLY A 10 4.01 -1.09 -8.58
N PRO A 11 3.29 -2.24 -8.46
CA PRO A 11 3.31 -3.07 -7.26
C PRO A 11 4.56 -3.97 -7.21
N VAL A 12 5.14 -4.11 -6.01
CA VAL A 12 6.24 -5.02 -5.68
C VAL A 12 5.89 -5.69 -4.36
N THR A 13 5.44 -6.94 -4.41
CA THR A 13 4.91 -7.66 -3.24
C THR A 13 5.31 -9.14 -3.28
N SER A 14 5.07 -9.89 -2.20
CA SER A 14 5.21 -11.37 -2.24
C SER A 14 4.19 -12.04 -3.17
N ALA A 15 3.04 -11.39 -3.41
CA ALA A 15 2.04 -11.84 -4.37
C ALA A 15 2.42 -11.55 -5.83
N GLY A 16 3.56 -10.91 -6.09
CA GLY A 16 4.08 -10.66 -7.43
C GLY A 16 4.66 -9.26 -7.62
N VAL A 17 5.42 -9.11 -8.70
CA VAL A 17 6.07 -7.87 -9.13
C VAL A 17 5.50 -7.43 -10.47
N GLY A 18 5.01 -6.19 -10.54
CA GLY A 18 4.40 -5.64 -11.75
C GLY A 18 3.11 -6.37 -12.14
N PRO A 19 2.89 -6.71 -13.43
CA PRO A 19 1.64 -7.30 -13.89
C PRO A 19 1.24 -8.62 -13.21
N SER A 20 2.20 -9.43 -12.76
CA SER A 20 1.92 -10.73 -12.12
C SER A 20 1.15 -10.57 -10.82
N PHE A 21 1.33 -9.45 -10.10
CA PHE A 21 0.61 -9.12 -8.87
C PHE A 21 -0.90 -9.17 -9.07
N TRP A 22 -1.42 -8.48 -10.09
CA TRP A 22 -2.85 -8.41 -10.32
C TRP A 22 -3.43 -9.76 -10.71
N SER A 23 -2.77 -10.50 -11.60
CA SER A 23 -3.17 -11.87 -11.97
C SER A 23 -3.25 -12.78 -10.75
N ASN A 24 -2.31 -12.64 -9.82
CA ASN A 24 -2.25 -13.43 -8.59
C ASN A 24 -3.35 -13.05 -7.58
N VAL A 25 -3.61 -11.76 -7.38
CA VAL A 25 -4.73 -11.26 -6.55
C VAL A 25 -6.07 -11.81 -7.06
N LEU A 26 -6.28 -11.85 -8.38
CA LEU A 26 -7.51 -12.36 -8.96
C LEU A 26 -7.77 -13.85 -8.64
N THR A 27 -6.73 -14.63 -8.32
CA THR A 27 -6.89 -16.05 -7.95
C THR A 27 -7.55 -16.26 -6.60
N GLY A 28 -7.59 -15.25 -5.72
CA GLY A 28 -8.13 -15.39 -4.36
C GLY A 28 -7.23 -16.18 -3.40
N ARG A 29 -6.02 -16.58 -3.83
CA ARG A 29 -5.07 -17.36 -3.03
C ARG A 29 -4.05 -16.47 -2.32
N SER A 30 -3.65 -16.88 -1.14
CA SER A 30 -2.54 -16.25 -0.40
C SER A 30 -1.18 -16.59 -1.00
N PHE A 31 -0.24 -15.65 -0.92
CA PHE A 31 1.17 -15.81 -1.29
C PHE A 31 2.09 -15.61 -0.08
N ILE A 32 1.57 -15.88 1.11
CA ILE A 32 2.36 -15.97 2.34
C ILE A 32 3.07 -17.31 2.36
N THR A 33 4.36 -17.30 2.70
CA THR A 33 5.18 -18.51 2.78
C THR A 33 5.80 -18.63 4.16
N ARG A 34 6.55 -19.72 4.39
CA ARG A 34 7.49 -19.76 5.51
C ARG A 34 8.54 -18.65 5.35
N ASN A 35 8.95 -18.04 6.46
CA ASN A 35 9.98 -17.01 6.51
C ASN A 35 11.29 -17.52 5.89
N GLN A 36 11.80 -16.79 4.90
CA GLN A 36 13.00 -17.15 4.14
C GLN A 36 14.22 -16.27 4.50
N LEU A 37 14.02 -15.23 5.31
CA LEU A 37 15.04 -14.23 5.62
C LEU A 37 15.87 -14.63 6.85
N PHE A 38 15.24 -15.27 7.83
CA PHE A 38 15.91 -15.81 9.00
C PHE A 38 15.13 -17.00 9.57
N SER A 39 15.78 -17.79 10.41
CA SER A 39 15.11 -18.84 11.19
C SER A 39 14.49 -18.23 12.46
N PRO A 40 13.16 -18.27 12.62
CA PRO A 40 12.51 -17.91 13.89
C PRO A 40 12.96 -18.85 15.01
N THR A 41 13.02 -18.34 16.25
CA THR A 41 13.28 -19.20 17.41
C THR A 41 12.05 -20.03 17.76
N GLU A 42 12.21 -21.05 18.60
CA GLU A 42 11.08 -21.84 19.10
C GLU A 42 9.99 -20.94 19.70
N GLY A 43 8.74 -21.20 19.33
CA GLY A 43 7.57 -20.42 19.77
C GLY A 43 7.36 -19.08 19.06
N GLN A 44 8.21 -18.68 18.11
CA GLN A 44 7.96 -17.50 17.26
C GLN A 44 7.14 -17.87 16.01
N PRO A 45 6.39 -16.90 15.44
CA PRO A 45 5.73 -17.06 14.14
C PRO A 45 6.70 -17.57 13.07
N VAL A 46 6.19 -18.35 12.11
CA VAL A 46 7.00 -18.89 11.00
C VAL A 46 6.56 -18.39 9.63
N ALA A 47 5.38 -17.78 9.52
CA ALA A 47 4.85 -17.24 8.28
C ALA A 47 5.35 -15.82 8.04
N ALA A 48 5.82 -15.52 6.83
CA ALA A 48 6.19 -14.17 6.39
C ALA A 48 5.89 -14.01 4.90
N ALA A 49 5.56 -12.80 4.48
CA ALA A 49 5.40 -12.45 3.07
C ALA A 49 6.67 -11.76 2.56
N CYS A 50 7.56 -12.55 1.95
CA CYS A 50 8.82 -12.07 1.40
C CYS A 50 8.67 -11.78 -0.11
N VAL A 51 9.17 -10.63 -0.56
CA VAL A 51 9.22 -10.28 -1.98
C VAL A 51 10.26 -11.13 -2.69
N ASN A 52 9.97 -11.56 -3.92
CA ASN A 52 10.99 -12.10 -4.81
C ASN A 52 11.96 -10.97 -5.22
N LEU A 53 13.06 -10.83 -4.47
CA LEU A 53 13.97 -9.71 -4.65
C LEU A 53 14.77 -9.80 -5.96
N GLU A 54 14.93 -10.98 -6.56
CA GLU A 54 15.52 -11.11 -7.89
C GLU A 54 14.66 -10.40 -8.95
N GLU A 55 13.35 -10.62 -8.91
CA GLU A 55 12.41 -9.94 -9.80
C GLU A 55 12.36 -8.44 -9.55
N ALA A 56 12.35 -8.02 -8.27
CA ALA A 56 12.38 -6.61 -7.92
C ALA A 56 13.67 -5.92 -8.39
N ILE A 57 14.85 -6.52 -8.18
CA ILE A 57 16.13 -5.98 -8.68
C ILE A 57 16.16 -5.97 -10.20
N ALA A 58 15.63 -6.99 -10.87
CA ALA A 58 15.52 -6.99 -12.33
C ALA A 58 14.69 -5.81 -12.83
N ALA A 59 13.60 -5.46 -12.15
CA ALA A 59 12.83 -4.25 -12.43
C ALA A 59 13.62 -2.97 -12.13
N ALA A 60 14.22 -2.86 -10.94
CA ALA A 60 15.04 -1.71 -10.56
C ALA A 60 16.24 -1.50 -11.52
N SER A 61 16.78 -2.56 -12.13
CA SER A 61 17.93 -2.46 -13.03
C SER A 61 17.63 -1.75 -14.36
N ARG A 62 16.35 -1.48 -14.64
CA ARG A 62 15.92 -0.74 -15.83
C ARG A 62 15.86 0.77 -15.62
N VAL A 63 16.10 1.27 -14.41
CA VAL A 63 16.17 2.73 -14.17
C VAL A 63 17.33 3.35 -14.95
N PRO A 64 17.22 4.64 -15.34
CA PRO A 64 18.32 5.34 -16.01
C PRO A 64 19.60 5.30 -15.17
N HIS A 65 20.74 5.18 -15.86
CA HIS A 65 22.06 5.16 -15.23
C HIS A 65 22.21 4.11 -14.11
N TRP A 66 21.55 2.96 -14.22
CA TRP A 66 21.56 1.89 -13.21
C TRP A 66 22.94 1.60 -12.61
N LYS A 67 24.01 1.55 -13.42
CA LYS A 67 25.35 1.27 -12.91
C LYS A 67 25.87 2.29 -11.89
N VAL A 68 25.50 3.55 -12.06
CA VAL A 68 25.82 4.62 -11.10
C VAL A 68 24.95 4.49 -9.85
N VAL A 69 23.67 4.18 -10.03
CA VAL A 69 22.72 3.95 -8.93
C VAL A 69 23.16 2.74 -8.08
N GLU A 70 23.39 1.59 -8.71
CA GLU A 70 23.90 0.35 -8.10
C GLU A 70 25.20 0.59 -7.33
N GLN A 71 26.15 1.35 -7.89
CA GLN A 71 27.40 1.67 -7.21
C GLN A 71 27.17 2.49 -5.93
N ARG A 72 26.23 3.44 -5.95
CA ARG A 72 25.86 4.26 -4.78
C ARG A 72 25.08 3.48 -3.74
N LEU A 73 24.25 2.52 -4.16
CA LEU A 73 23.50 1.67 -3.24
C LEU A 73 24.32 0.50 -2.66
N ARG A 74 25.60 0.43 -3.05
CA ARG A 74 26.58 -0.67 -2.89
C ARG A 74 26.32 -1.81 -3.86
N LYS A 75 27.37 -2.15 -4.59
CA LYS A 75 27.40 -3.19 -5.63
C LYS A 75 26.84 -4.52 -5.10
N LEU A 76 26.01 -5.16 -5.92
CA LEU A 76 25.55 -6.52 -5.68
C LEU A 76 26.75 -7.48 -5.87
N GLU A 77 27.41 -7.82 -4.76
CA GLU A 77 28.57 -8.73 -4.76
C GLU A 77 28.15 -10.20 -4.72
N THR A 78 26.95 -10.50 -4.23
CA THR A 78 26.41 -11.86 -4.09
C THR A 78 24.97 -11.93 -4.59
N ARG A 79 24.49 -13.14 -4.89
CA ARG A 79 23.06 -13.43 -5.12
C ARG A 79 22.31 -13.80 -3.83
N ASP A 80 22.98 -13.74 -2.68
CA ASP A 80 22.32 -13.93 -1.39
C ASP A 80 21.76 -12.60 -0.90
N TYR A 81 20.50 -12.37 -1.23
CA TYR A 81 19.82 -11.12 -0.96
C TYR A 81 19.21 -11.00 0.44
N ARG A 82 19.34 -12.03 1.28
CA ARG A 82 18.81 -12.01 2.66
C ARG A 82 19.41 -10.86 3.47
N PHE A 83 20.68 -10.55 3.22
CA PHE A 83 21.42 -9.47 3.87
C PHE A 83 21.67 -8.28 2.93
N LEU A 84 20.85 -8.13 1.89
CA LEU A 84 21.02 -7.03 0.95
C LEU A 84 20.78 -5.69 1.68
N PRO A 85 21.79 -4.82 1.78
CA PRO A 85 21.56 -3.50 2.34
C PRO A 85 20.77 -2.64 1.33
N ASN A 86 20.04 -1.64 1.80
CA ASN A 86 19.17 -0.80 0.96
C ASN A 86 18.05 -1.58 0.22
N ARG A 87 17.63 -2.73 0.75
CA ARG A 87 16.51 -3.54 0.23
C ARG A 87 15.25 -2.70 -0.03
N THR A 88 14.90 -1.80 0.89
CA THR A 88 13.82 -0.81 0.75
C THR A 88 14.02 0.08 -0.48
N ILE A 89 15.24 0.57 -0.72
CA ILE A 89 15.53 1.43 -1.88
C ILE A 89 15.41 0.64 -3.19
N TYR A 90 15.91 -0.60 -3.24
CA TYR A 90 15.77 -1.43 -4.43
C TYR A 90 14.30 -1.70 -4.77
N MET A 91 13.46 -2.03 -3.78
CA MET A 91 12.02 -2.18 -3.99
C MET A 91 11.34 -0.87 -4.41
N THR A 92 11.78 0.27 -3.86
CA THR A 92 11.27 1.60 -4.25
C THR A 92 11.56 1.88 -5.72
N LEU A 93 12.82 1.68 -6.16
CA LEU A 93 13.23 1.90 -7.55
C LEU A 93 12.51 0.96 -8.51
N ALA A 94 12.31 -0.30 -8.11
CA ALA A 94 11.52 -1.27 -8.87
C ALA A 94 10.07 -0.80 -9.05
N ALA A 95 9.40 -0.40 -7.96
CA ALA A 95 8.03 0.09 -7.99
C ALA A 95 7.90 1.38 -8.82
N ALA A 96 8.84 2.31 -8.69
CA ALA A 96 8.89 3.54 -9.49
C ALA A 96 9.06 3.24 -10.99
N GLN A 97 9.98 2.36 -11.36
CA GLN A 97 10.20 1.94 -12.74
C GLN A 97 8.94 1.33 -13.34
N LEU A 98 8.32 0.38 -12.62
CA LEU A 98 7.09 -0.28 -13.07
C LEU A 98 5.95 0.72 -13.27
N ALA A 99 5.76 1.66 -12.33
CA ALA A 99 4.70 2.67 -12.43
C ALA A 99 4.92 3.64 -13.61
N LEU A 100 6.17 4.05 -13.85
CA LEU A 100 6.52 4.92 -14.97
C LEU A 100 6.36 4.19 -16.32
N GLU A 101 6.83 2.94 -16.43
CA GLU A 101 6.62 2.09 -17.61
C GLU A 101 5.13 1.92 -17.91
N ASP A 102 4.32 1.62 -16.89
CA ASP A 102 2.88 1.41 -16.98
C ASP A 102 2.09 2.69 -17.33
N SER A 103 2.62 3.87 -16.97
CA SER A 103 2.05 5.17 -17.33
C SER A 103 2.40 5.63 -18.75
N HIS A 104 3.40 5.01 -19.38
CA HIS A 104 4.01 5.45 -20.63
C HIS A 104 4.52 6.92 -20.62
N LEU A 105 4.94 7.41 -19.46
CA LEU A 105 5.68 8.68 -19.38
C LEU A 105 7.11 8.48 -19.89
N ASP A 106 7.57 9.39 -20.74
CA ASP A 106 8.98 9.44 -21.18
C ASP A 106 9.82 10.12 -20.09
N ALA A 107 10.24 9.33 -19.10
CA ALA A 107 10.99 9.83 -17.95
C ALA A 107 12.28 10.56 -18.34
N GLU A 108 12.97 10.10 -19.41
CA GLU A 108 14.17 10.78 -19.88
C GLU A 108 13.85 12.15 -20.48
N ARG A 109 12.77 12.27 -21.25
CA ARG A 109 12.31 13.56 -21.77
C ARG A 109 11.93 14.51 -20.62
N LEU A 110 11.15 14.03 -19.65
CA LEU A 110 10.76 14.82 -18.48
C LEU A 110 12.01 15.37 -17.76
N ALA A 111 13.01 14.52 -17.55
CA ALA A 111 14.28 14.90 -16.93
C ALA A 111 15.09 15.90 -17.76
N ARG A 112 15.24 15.66 -19.07
CA ARG A 112 15.97 16.55 -20.00
C ARG A 112 15.37 17.95 -20.05
N HIS A 113 14.04 18.06 -19.96
CA HIS A 113 13.34 19.34 -19.96
C HIS A 113 13.14 19.93 -18.56
N GLN A 114 13.66 19.29 -17.52
CA GLN A 114 13.50 19.72 -16.13
C GLN A 114 12.02 19.93 -15.77
N GLU A 115 11.15 19.05 -16.27
CA GLU A 115 9.73 19.09 -15.95
C GLU A 115 9.53 18.81 -14.45
N ASP A 116 8.62 19.56 -13.85
CA ASP A 116 8.33 19.52 -12.42
C ASP A 116 7.57 18.23 -12.07
N VAL A 117 8.30 17.11 -11.94
CA VAL A 117 7.78 15.82 -11.47
C VAL A 117 8.07 15.70 -9.98
N GLY A 118 7.02 15.70 -9.15
CA GLY A 118 7.17 15.56 -7.70
C GLY A 118 7.19 14.09 -7.25
N ILE A 119 7.78 13.84 -6.07
CA ILE A 119 7.96 12.50 -5.50
C ILE A 119 7.59 12.51 -4.02
N ILE A 120 6.60 11.72 -3.60
CA ILE A 120 6.28 11.56 -2.17
C ILE A 120 6.19 10.07 -1.83
N VAL A 121 7.02 9.61 -0.90
CA VAL A 121 7.08 8.18 -0.55
C VAL A 121 6.81 7.98 0.94
N GLY A 122 5.83 7.13 1.24
CA GLY A 122 5.56 6.63 2.57
C GLY A 122 6.67 5.68 3.03
N ASN A 123 7.40 6.07 4.07
CA ASN A 123 8.49 5.30 4.66
C ASN A 123 8.77 5.83 6.07
N THR A 124 8.90 4.95 7.07
CA THR A 124 9.27 5.36 8.44
C THR A 124 10.66 4.84 8.78
N PHE A 125 10.82 3.51 8.78
CA PHE A 125 12.07 2.88 9.22
C PHE A 125 12.94 2.38 8.07
N GLY A 126 12.39 2.15 6.88
CA GLY A 126 13.15 1.59 5.76
C GLY A 126 13.92 0.33 6.14
N ASP A 127 15.21 0.30 5.80
CA ASP A 127 16.18 -0.74 6.21
C ASP A 127 16.92 -0.36 7.48
N SER A 128 16.46 0.62 8.27
CA SER A 128 17.25 1.19 9.39
C SER A 128 17.54 0.16 10.46
N ALA A 129 16.71 -0.89 10.57
CA ALA A 129 16.96 -2.01 11.46
C ALA A 129 18.29 -2.72 11.15
N SER A 130 18.70 -2.80 9.88
CA SER A 130 19.99 -3.39 9.48
C SER A 130 21.21 -2.52 9.84
N ILE A 131 21.01 -1.24 10.17
CA ILE A 131 22.10 -0.37 10.66
C ILE A 131 22.63 -0.87 12.00
N PHE A 132 21.79 -1.55 12.79
CA PHE A 132 22.14 -2.04 14.12
C PHE A 132 23.01 -3.31 14.08
N ASP A 133 23.24 -3.92 12.91
CA ASP A 133 24.14 -5.08 12.70
C ASP A 133 25.64 -4.73 12.74
N GLY A 134 26.01 -3.59 13.35
CA GLY A 134 27.39 -3.25 13.69
C GLY A 134 28.29 -2.79 12.53
N LYS A 135 27.72 -2.45 11.36
CA LYS A 135 28.47 -1.90 10.21
C LYS A 135 27.97 -0.50 9.84
N PRO A 136 28.24 0.53 10.66
CA PRO A 136 27.85 1.90 10.34
C PRO A 136 28.52 2.32 9.03
N SER A 137 27.72 2.60 8.00
CA SER A 137 28.16 3.42 6.87
C SER A 137 27.41 4.74 6.92
N THR A 138 28.16 5.83 6.76
CA THR A 138 27.62 7.20 6.72
C THR A 138 26.54 7.34 5.64
N MET A 139 26.68 6.62 4.53
CA MET A 139 25.70 6.63 3.44
C MET A 139 24.45 5.81 3.78
N TYR A 140 24.56 4.67 4.47
CA TYR A 140 23.40 3.89 4.94
C TYR A 140 22.59 4.67 5.96
N THR A 141 23.25 5.25 6.96
CA THR A 141 22.57 6.06 7.98
C THR A 141 21.92 7.31 7.37
N ALA A 142 22.52 7.92 6.34
CA ALA A 142 21.97 9.08 5.66
C ALA A 142 20.85 8.74 4.65
N LEU A 143 20.86 7.56 4.03
CA LEU A 143 19.85 7.12 3.05
C LEU A 143 18.67 6.34 3.66
N ASN A 144 18.76 5.90 4.92
CA ASN A 144 17.65 5.23 5.62
C ASN A 144 16.58 6.10 6.30
N PRO A 145 16.75 7.43 6.51
CA PRO A 145 15.65 8.20 7.09
C PRO A 145 14.44 8.18 6.15
N ALA A 146 13.29 8.60 6.65
CA ALA A 146 12.02 8.63 5.92
C ALA A 146 12.10 9.15 4.47
N HIS A 147 13.04 10.07 4.16
CA HIS A 147 13.19 10.68 2.84
C HIS A 147 14.01 9.88 1.81
N GLY A 148 14.84 8.93 2.23
CA GLY A 148 15.78 8.22 1.35
C GLY A 148 15.19 7.64 0.07
N PRO A 149 14.05 6.90 0.15
CA PRO A 149 13.35 6.38 -1.02
C PRO A 149 12.99 7.45 -2.06
N SER A 150 12.47 8.60 -1.63
CA SER A 150 12.13 9.70 -2.54
C SER A 150 13.37 10.29 -3.23
N GLY A 151 14.47 10.44 -2.48
CA GLY A 151 15.74 10.91 -3.01
C GLY A 151 16.37 9.93 -4.00
N ALA A 152 16.26 8.63 -3.77
CA ALA A 152 16.76 7.61 -4.69
C ALA A 152 16.05 7.68 -6.06
N ILE A 153 14.73 7.88 -6.07
CA ILE A 153 13.97 8.10 -7.31
C ILE A 153 14.44 9.39 -7.99
N SER A 154 14.52 10.51 -7.26
CA SER A 154 14.96 11.79 -7.82
C SER A 154 16.36 11.68 -8.45
N MET A 155 17.30 11.00 -7.79
CA MET A 155 18.64 10.76 -8.33
C MET A 155 18.66 9.84 -9.55
N ALA A 156 17.82 8.82 -9.59
CA ALA A 156 17.78 7.85 -10.68
C ALA A 156 17.18 8.45 -11.97
N TYR A 157 16.13 9.27 -11.84
CA TYR A 157 15.41 9.83 -12.98
C TYR A 157 15.76 11.29 -13.28
N GLY A 158 16.43 12.02 -12.39
CA GLY A 158 16.69 13.45 -12.56
C GLY A 158 15.46 14.33 -12.35
N PHE A 159 14.42 13.82 -11.67
CA PHE A 159 13.23 14.59 -11.32
C PHE A 159 13.55 15.62 -10.23
N ASN A 160 13.11 16.86 -10.44
CA ASN A 160 13.48 18.02 -9.64
C ASN A 160 12.27 18.74 -9.00
N GLY A 161 11.08 18.14 -9.04
CA GLY A 161 9.89 18.67 -8.40
C GLY A 161 9.84 18.47 -6.88
N PRO A 162 8.71 18.78 -6.21
CA PRO A 162 8.54 18.60 -4.77
C PRO A 162 8.84 17.16 -4.33
N SER A 163 9.85 16.97 -3.48
CA SER A 163 10.26 15.64 -3.00
C SER A 163 10.21 15.55 -1.47
N MET A 164 9.56 14.53 -0.90
CA MET A 164 9.59 14.27 0.54
C MET A 164 9.28 12.81 0.92
N GLY A 165 9.71 12.42 2.14
CA GLY A 165 9.22 11.22 2.81
C GLY A 165 8.02 11.53 3.70
N ALA A 166 7.08 10.59 3.84
CA ALA A 166 5.92 10.70 4.73
C ALA A 166 5.88 9.52 5.73
N ALA A 167 5.56 9.81 6.99
CA ALA A 167 5.49 8.81 8.05
C ALA A 167 4.21 8.97 8.87
N ALA A 168 3.39 7.92 8.88
CA ALA A 168 2.15 7.78 9.65
C ALA A 168 1.86 6.30 9.95
N ALA A 169 2.90 5.56 10.37
CA ALA A 169 2.86 4.12 10.57
C ALA A 169 2.29 3.39 9.33
N CYS A 170 1.34 2.47 9.52
CA CYS A 170 0.72 1.69 8.44
C CYS A 170 -0.13 2.52 7.46
N ALA A 171 -0.47 3.78 7.80
CA ALA A 171 -1.18 4.70 6.92
C ALA A 171 -0.25 5.55 6.02
N SER A 172 1.09 5.38 6.12
CA SER A 172 2.07 6.23 5.43
C SER A 172 1.86 6.34 3.91
N GLY A 173 1.53 5.23 3.23
CA GLY A 173 1.24 5.25 1.80
C GLY A 173 0.05 6.14 1.40
N ASN A 174 -1.01 6.17 2.21
CA ASN A 174 -2.15 7.05 1.97
C ASN A 174 -1.80 8.52 2.25
N ILE A 175 -1.02 8.79 3.30
CA ILE A 175 -0.57 10.16 3.59
C ILE A 175 0.30 10.72 2.46
N ALA A 176 1.19 9.89 1.91
CA ALA A 176 1.98 10.24 0.74
C ALA A 176 1.08 10.57 -0.46
N LEU A 177 0.11 9.69 -0.76
CA LEU A 177 -0.85 9.87 -1.85
C LEU A 177 -1.67 11.15 -1.67
N ILE A 178 -2.23 11.38 -0.49
CA ILE A 178 -3.02 12.59 -0.17
C ILE A 178 -2.17 13.85 -0.40
N SER A 179 -0.95 13.85 0.12
CA SER A 179 -0.03 14.98 -0.06
C SER A 179 0.27 15.25 -1.54
N ALA A 180 0.40 14.20 -2.35
CA ALA A 180 0.63 14.30 -3.79
C ALA A 180 -0.59 14.83 -4.55
N VAL A 181 -1.79 14.33 -4.23
CA VAL A 181 -3.07 14.84 -4.74
C VAL A 181 -3.18 16.35 -4.45
N GLU A 182 -2.86 16.78 -3.23
CA GLU A 182 -2.89 18.19 -2.86
C GLU A 182 -1.93 19.05 -3.66
N LYS A 183 -0.73 18.56 -4.01
CA LYS A 183 0.20 19.31 -4.88
C LYS A 183 -0.40 19.56 -6.26
N ILE A 184 -1.04 18.56 -6.85
CA ILE A 184 -1.69 18.70 -8.17
C ILE A 184 -2.91 19.62 -8.06
N LEU A 185 -3.78 19.43 -7.06
CA LEU A 185 -4.97 20.27 -6.87
C LEU A 185 -4.61 21.76 -6.67
N LEU A 186 -3.51 22.04 -5.97
CA LEU A 186 -2.97 23.40 -5.78
C LEU A 186 -2.22 23.94 -7.01
N GLY A 187 -2.09 23.16 -8.08
CA GLY A 187 -1.38 23.53 -9.30
C GLY A 187 0.12 23.69 -9.10
N ARG A 188 0.71 23.03 -8.08
CA ARG A 188 2.16 23.07 -7.83
C ARG A 188 2.94 22.23 -8.81
N THR A 189 2.34 21.19 -9.35
CA THR A 189 2.92 20.30 -10.37
C THR A 189 1.77 19.59 -11.10
N LYS A 190 2.05 19.07 -12.30
CA LYS A 190 1.12 18.26 -13.09
C LYS A 190 1.30 16.76 -12.92
N ILE A 191 2.45 16.31 -12.41
CA ILE A 191 2.82 14.89 -12.34
C ILE A 191 3.43 14.61 -10.97
N MET A 192 2.87 13.63 -10.27
CA MET A 192 3.41 13.13 -9.00
C MET A 192 3.65 11.64 -9.08
N LEU A 193 4.83 11.19 -8.67
CA LEU A 193 5.08 9.80 -8.34
C LEU A 193 4.90 9.63 -6.82
N THR A 194 3.94 8.82 -6.40
CA THR A 194 3.61 8.67 -4.98
C THR A 194 3.36 7.22 -4.58
N GLY A 195 3.59 6.88 -3.31
CA GLY A 195 3.36 5.51 -2.86
C GLY A 195 3.98 5.23 -1.50
N GLY A 196 4.47 4.01 -1.30
CA GLY A 196 5.13 3.60 -0.06
C GLY A 196 6.01 2.37 -0.24
N THR A 197 6.96 2.21 0.67
CA THR A 197 7.94 1.10 0.67
C THR A 197 8.23 0.65 2.09
N SER A 198 8.52 -0.63 2.27
CA SER A 198 8.82 -1.21 3.56
C SER A 198 9.56 -2.55 3.42
N ALA A 199 10.70 -2.70 4.08
CA ALA A 199 11.47 -3.95 4.17
C ALA A 199 11.64 -4.40 5.63
N VAL A 200 10.53 -4.45 6.35
CA VAL A 200 10.46 -4.55 7.81
C VAL A 200 10.83 -5.90 8.42
N LEU A 201 11.27 -6.88 7.63
CA LEU A 201 11.50 -8.25 8.11
C LEU A 201 12.87 -8.42 8.81
N HIS A 202 13.23 -7.47 9.67
CA HIS A 202 14.42 -7.56 10.51
C HIS A 202 14.12 -8.32 11.82
N LYS A 203 14.89 -9.38 12.08
CA LYS A 203 14.67 -10.33 13.18
C LYS A 203 14.60 -9.66 14.56
N ASP A 204 15.64 -8.91 14.92
CA ASP A 204 15.84 -8.54 16.33
C ASP A 204 15.07 -7.29 16.78
N ILE A 205 14.54 -6.51 15.83
CA ILE A 205 13.87 -5.24 16.13
C ILE A 205 12.40 -5.39 15.79
N VAL A 206 12.07 -5.44 14.50
CA VAL A 206 10.67 -5.36 14.09
C VAL A 206 9.93 -6.66 14.40
N TRP A 207 10.49 -7.80 13.99
CA TRP A 207 9.84 -9.09 14.20
C TRP A 207 9.60 -9.40 15.68
N GLU A 208 10.65 -9.29 16.50
CA GLU A 208 10.54 -9.53 17.94
C GLU A 208 9.62 -8.52 18.64
N SER A 209 9.63 -7.25 18.23
CA SER A 209 8.71 -6.25 18.80
C SER A 209 7.25 -6.61 18.53
N TYR A 210 6.90 -6.94 17.29
CA TYR A 210 5.53 -7.32 16.94
C TYR A 210 5.12 -8.67 17.54
N ASN A 211 6.05 -9.61 17.66
CA ASN A 211 5.82 -10.86 18.36
C ASN A 211 5.48 -10.62 19.84
N ARG A 212 6.24 -9.77 20.53
CA ARG A 212 5.98 -9.39 21.94
C ARG A 212 4.69 -8.61 22.13
N LEU A 213 4.26 -7.86 21.12
CA LEU A 213 2.95 -7.20 21.12
C LEU A 213 1.79 -8.21 21.01
N GLY A 214 2.05 -9.46 20.63
CA GLY A 214 1.02 -10.50 20.52
C GLY A 214 0.04 -10.29 19.36
N VAL A 215 0.48 -9.58 18.31
CA VAL A 215 -0.35 -9.23 17.15
C VAL A 215 -0.02 -10.04 15.90
N LEU A 216 1.03 -10.87 15.96
CA LEU A 216 1.41 -11.78 14.89
C LEU A 216 0.65 -13.11 15.00
N VAL A 217 0.35 -13.70 13.85
CA VAL A 217 -0.24 -15.05 13.79
C VAL A 217 0.72 -16.06 14.42
N ASN A 218 0.21 -16.88 15.35
CA ASN A 218 0.98 -17.87 16.10
C ASN A 218 0.41 -19.30 15.97
N LYS A 219 -0.52 -19.51 15.04
CA LYS A 219 -1.10 -20.82 14.76
C LYS A 219 -0.14 -21.75 14.04
N ASP A 220 -0.17 -23.02 14.43
CA ASP A 220 0.54 -24.11 13.75
C ASP A 220 -0.27 -24.60 12.54
N GLU A 221 -0.28 -23.79 11.50
CA GLU A 221 -1.00 -24.04 10.24
C GLU A 221 -0.10 -23.71 9.04
N PRO A 222 -0.42 -24.22 7.83
CA PRO A 222 0.29 -23.81 6.62
C PRO A 222 0.31 -22.27 6.46
N PRO A 223 1.47 -21.65 6.19
CA PRO A 223 1.59 -20.19 6.11
C PRO A 223 0.58 -19.53 5.17
N GLU A 224 0.24 -20.19 4.06
CA GLU A 224 -0.72 -19.70 3.08
C GLU A 224 -2.15 -19.54 3.62
N SER A 225 -2.56 -20.30 4.64
CA SER A 225 -3.92 -20.26 5.18
C SER A 225 -4.06 -19.41 6.45
N THR A 226 -2.94 -18.95 7.01
CA THR A 226 -2.89 -18.50 8.41
C THR A 226 -3.41 -17.07 8.63
N TYR A 227 -3.23 -16.17 7.65
CA TYR A 227 -3.70 -14.78 7.73
C TYR A 227 -5.17 -14.68 7.30
N ARG A 228 -6.08 -14.39 8.25
CA ARG A 228 -7.54 -14.43 8.06
C ARG A 228 -8.24 -13.13 8.43
N THR A 229 -8.21 -12.13 7.56
CA THR A 229 -8.96 -10.88 7.77
C THR A 229 -10.46 -11.15 7.93
N PHE A 230 -11.06 -10.62 9.00
CA PHE A 230 -12.48 -10.74 9.37
C PHE A 230 -13.01 -12.15 9.64
N ASP A 231 -12.18 -13.18 9.63
CA ASP A 231 -12.64 -14.51 9.98
C ASP A 231 -12.84 -14.63 11.50
N GLU A 232 -13.81 -15.45 11.91
CA GLU A 232 -14.01 -15.78 13.32
C GLU A 232 -12.76 -16.40 13.96
N ASP A 233 -11.99 -17.18 13.18
CA ASP A 233 -10.81 -17.88 13.65
C ASP A 233 -9.50 -17.10 13.38
N ARG A 234 -9.57 -15.77 13.32
CA ARG A 234 -8.38 -14.91 13.19
C ARG A 234 -7.65 -14.73 14.52
N ASP A 235 -6.33 -14.59 14.47
CA ASP A 235 -5.48 -14.43 15.65
C ASP A 235 -4.35 -13.38 15.49
N GLY A 236 -4.21 -12.76 14.33
CA GLY A 236 -3.18 -11.75 14.08
C GLY A 236 -2.94 -11.49 12.61
N PHE A 237 -1.86 -10.76 12.31
CA PHE A 237 -1.34 -10.59 10.95
C PHE A 237 -0.03 -11.33 10.73
N VAL A 238 0.29 -11.56 9.47
CA VAL A 238 1.62 -11.98 9.03
C VAL A 238 2.38 -10.76 8.55
N LEU A 239 3.62 -10.56 9.01
CA LEU A 239 4.47 -9.49 8.50
C LEU A 239 4.87 -9.74 7.05
N GLY A 240 4.88 -8.66 6.26
CA GLY A 240 5.34 -8.68 4.89
C GLY A 240 6.30 -7.53 4.61
N GLU A 241 6.95 -7.61 3.46
CA GLU A 241 7.66 -6.50 2.85
C GLU A 241 7.06 -6.17 1.49
N GLY A 242 7.29 -4.95 1.02
CA GLY A 242 6.81 -4.55 -0.29
C GLY A 242 7.00 -3.08 -0.59
N ALA A 243 6.68 -2.73 -1.83
CA ALA A 243 6.57 -1.36 -2.29
C ALA A 243 5.43 -1.25 -3.30
N ALA A 244 4.84 -0.07 -3.39
CA ALA A 244 3.95 0.28 -4.47
C ALA A 244 4.10 1.75 -4.80
N MET A 245 4.19 2.07 -6.08
CA MET A 245 4.14 3.45 -6.59
C MET A 245 2.96 3.62 -7.54
N LEU A 246 2.40 4.82 -7.54
CA LEU A 246 1.37 5.29 -8.47
C LEU A 246 1.89 6.55 -9.16
N VAL A 247 1.60 6.68 -10.45
CA VAL A 247 1.72 7.93 -11.19
C VAL A 247 0.37 8.64 -11.11
N LEU A 248 0.36 9.82 -10.50
CA LEU A 248 -0.77 10.73 -10.47
C LEU A 248 -0.53 11.88 -11.45
N GLU A 249 -1.57 12.25 -12.18
CA GLU A 249 -1.52 13.37 -13.12
C GLU A 249 -2.72 14.29 -12.97
N ASP A 250 -2.50 15.56 -13.31
CA ASP A 250 -3.58 16.46 -13.68
C ASP A 250 -4.35 15.87 -14.88
N LEU A 251 -5.67 15.84 -14.80
CA LEU A 251 -6.51 15.21 -15.83
C LEU A 251 -6.29 15.82 -17.23
N GLU A 252 -6.12 17.14 -17.34
CA GLU A 252 -5.94 17.78 -18.65
C GLU A 252 -4.63 17.32 -19.28
N HIS A 253 -3.55 17.26 -18.48
CA HIS A 253 -2.27 16.71 -18.91
C HIS A 253 -2.37 15.25 -19.36
N ALA A 254 -3.05 14.41 -18.58
CA ALA A 254 -3.25 13.00 -18.91
C ALA A 254 -4.02 12.82 -20.22
N LEU A 255 -5.07 13.63 -20.45
CA LEU A 255 -5.87 13.61 -21.69
C LEU A 255 -5.07 14.11 -22.90
N GLU A 256 -4.30 15.19 -22.76
CA GLU A 256 -3.45 15.75 -23.83
C GLU A 256 -2.48 14.71 -24.39
N ARG A 257 -1.85 13.93 -23.50
CA ARG A 257 -0.92 12.85 -23.89
C ARG A 257 -1.60 11.51 -24.18
N LYS A 258 -2.93 11.44 -24.14
CA LYS A 258 -3.76 10.23 -24.34
C LYS A 258 -3.37 9.08 -23.40
N ALA A 259 -3.10 9.41 -22.14
CA ALA A 259 -2.76 8.43 -21.12
C ALA A 259 -3.93 7.46 -20.88
N ARG A 260 -3.61 6.21 -20.55
CA ARG A 260 -4.59 5.33 -19.91
C ARG A 260 -4.88 5.88 -18.51
N ILE A 261 -6.15 5.96 -18.15
CA ILE A 261 -6.60 6.36 -16.81
C ILE A 261 -7.24 5.14 -16.12
N TYR A 262 -6.69 4.77 -14.97
CA TYR A 262 -7.25 3.69 -14.14
C TYR A 262 -8.44 4.16 -13.31
N ALA A 263 -8.28 5.29 -12.62
CA ALA A 263 -9.29 5.87 -11.75
C ALA A 263 -9.00 7.35 -11.51
N GLU A 264 -10.03 8.09 -11.11
CA GLU A 264 -9.92 9.46 -10.60
C GLU A 264 -9.90 9.45 -9.06
N VAL A 265 -9.02 10.22 -8.44
CA VAL A 265 -9.09 10.49 -6.99
C VAL A 265 -10.05 11.65 -6.76
N ILE A 266 -11.22 11.36 -6.17
CA ILE A 266 -12.30 12.35 -6.04
C ILE A 266 -12.43 12.94 -4.63
N SER A 267 -11.89 12.26 -3.61
CA SER A 267 -11.95 12.71 -2.23
C SER A 267 -10.93 11.97 -1.36
N TYR A 268 -10.58 12.57 -0.23
CA TYR A 268 -9.73 11.97 0.78
C TYR A 268 -10.06 12.50 2.18
N SER A 269 -9.69 11.72 3.20
CA SER A 269 -9.75 12.06 4.61
C SER A 269 -8.52 11.56 5.34
N GLN A 270 -8.00 12.38 6.25
CA GLN A 270 -6.89 12.04 7.15
C GLN A 270 -7.22 12.59 8.53
N ARG A 271 -7.14 11.75 9.55
CA ARG A 271 -7.33 12.13 10.95
C ARG A 271 -6.38 11.39 11.87
N MET A 272 -6.15 11.99 13.02
CA MET A 272 -5.53 11.36 14.18
C MET A 272 -6.57 11.34 15.29
N PHE A 273 -6.88 10.16 15.81
CA PHE A 273 -7.81 9.97 16.90
C PHE A 273 -7.03 9.62 18.17
N PRO A 274 -7.29 10.30 19.30
CA PRO A 274 -6.60 9.99 20.55
C PRO A 274 -7.03 8.61 21.05
N THR A 275 -6.06 7.75 21.35
CA THR A 275 -6.28 6.41 21.90
C THR A 275 -5.70 6.29 23.30
N LYS A 276 -6.11 5.26 24.05
CA LYS A 276 -5.58 5.01 25.40
C LYS A 276 -4.13 4.52 25.37
N MET A 277 -3.82 3.61 24.45
CA MET A 277 -2.48 3.11 24.19
C MET A 277 -2.06 3.42 22.74
N MET A 278 -0.75 3.60 22.51
CA MET A 278 -0.23 3.87 21.15
C MET A 278 -0.51 2.75 20.15
N VAL A 279 -0.78 1.52 20.59
CA VAL A 279 -1.05 0.37 19.71
C VAL A 279 -2.54 0.15 19.45
N ASP A 280 -3.42 0.86 20.16
CA ASP A 280 -4.86 0.73 19.99
C ASP A 280 -5.31 1.27 18.63
N VAL A 281 -6.33 0.63 18.07
CA VAL A 281 -7.09 1.12 16.91
C VAL A 281 -8.54 1.28 17.36
N ASP A 282 -9.16 2.40 16.97
CA ASP A 282 -10.45 2.84 17.51
C ASP A 282 -11.51 2.94 16.39
N GLU A 283 -12.71 2.45 16.64
CA GLU A 283 -13.77 2.41 15.65
C GLU A 283 -14.28 3.80 15.22
N HIS A 284 -14.20 4.81 16.09
CA HIS A 284 -14.63 6.17 15.76
C HIS A 284 -13.72 6.80 14.71
N GLY A 285 -12.44 6.41 14.70
CA GLY A 285 -11.49 6.84 13.69
C GLY A 285 -11.89 6.38 12.29
N TYR A 286 -12.20 5.10 12.14
CA TYR A 286 -12.73 4.54 10.90
C TYR A 286 -14.06 5.18 10.50
N GLU A 287 -15.03 5.22 11.42
CA GLU A 287 -16.36 5.78 11.16
C GLU A 287 -16.24 7.23 10.65
N TYR A 288 -15.39 8.04 11.27
CA TYR A 288 -15.18 9.41 10.87
C TYR A 288 -14.60 9.52 9.46
N VAL A 289 -13.52 8.79 9.14
CA VAL A 289 -12.86 8.95 7.83
C VAL A 289 -13.74 8.44 6.70
N ILE A 290 -14.55 7.40 6.93
CA ILE A 290 -15.56 6.89 5.98
C ILE A 290 -16.63 7.96 5.71
N ASN A 291 -17.24 8.50 6.76
CA ASN A 291 -18.26 9.54 6.62
C ASN A 291 -17.70 10.79 5.94
N GLU A 292 -16.52 11.26 6.36
CA GLU A 292 -15.92 12.49 5.84
C GLU A 292 -15.51 12.37 4.38
N VAL A 293 -14.93 11.23 3.96
CA VAL A 293 -14.48 11.06 2.56
C VAL A 293 -15.68 11.04 1.60
N LEU A 294 -16.78 10.38 1.99
CA LEU A 294 -18.01 10.35 1.19
C LEU A 294 -18.71 11.70 1.17
N ARG A 295 -18.84 12.36 2.34
CA ARG A 295 -19.45 13.69 2.46
C ARG A 295 -18.73 14.74 1.61
N ARG A 296 -17.39 14.73 1.61
CA ARG A 296 -16.57 15.62 0.75
C ARG A 296 -16.76 15.36 -0.74
N ALA A 297 -17.12 14.13 -1.12
CA ALA A 297 -17.47 13.76 -2.49
C ALA A 297 -18.94 14.06 -2.85
N GLY A 298 -19.72 14.67 -1.94
CA GLY A 298 -21.14 14.93 -2.14
C GLY A 298 -22.04 13.69 -2.00
N LEU A 299 -21.54 12.63 -1.35
CA LEU A 299 -22.25 11.38 -1.10
C LEU A 299 -22.62 11.28 0.39
N GLN A 300 -23.62 10.47 0.72
CA GLN A 300 -23.98 10.15 2.09
C GLN A 300 -23.89 8.65 2.30
N THR A 301 -23.42 8.21 3.46
CA THR A 301 -23.31 6.76 3.74
C THR A 301 -24.67 6.08 3.69
N ARG A 302 -25.71 6.71 4.24
CA ARG A 302 -27.11 6.22 4.24
C ARG A 302 -27.80 6.25 2.88
N ASP A 303 -27.23 6.99 1.91
CA ASP A 303 -27.74 7.04 0.55
C ASP A 303 -26.59 7.29 -0.42
N LEU A 304 -26.05 6.20 -0.96
CA LEU A 304 -25.05 6.24 -2.03
C LEU A 304 -25.68 6.52 -3.40
N GLY A 305 -27.00 6.72 -3.47
CA GLY A 305 -27.78 6.77 -4.69
C GLY A 305 -27.62 5.49 -5.50
N ASN A 306 -27.37 5.62 -6.80
CA ASN A 306 -27.14 4.50 -7.69
C ASN A 306 -25.68 3.99 -7.69
N ASN A 307 -24.85 4.43 -6.74
CA ASN A 307 -23.45 4.02 -6.68
C ASN A 307 -23.27 2.73 -5.88
N THR A 308 -22.40 1.88 -6.39
CA THR A 308 -21.84 0.76 -5.63
C THR A 308 -20.44 1.13 -5.15
N LEU A 309 -20.22 1.00 -3.85
CA LEU A 309 -18.97 1.29 -3.16
C LEU A 309 -18.24 -0.02 -2.81
N TYR A 310 -17.05 -0.16 -3.36
CA TYR A 310 -16.08 -1.15 -2.93
C TYR A 310 -15.13 -0.54 -1.89
N MET A 311 -14.84 -1.24 -0.80
CA MET A 311 -13.90 -0.79 0.22
C MET A 311 -12.78 -1.80 0.39
N ASN A 312 -11.56 -1.42 0.05
CA ASN A 312 -10.39 -2.16 0.47
C ASN A 312 -10.06 -1.70 1.90
N VAL A 313 -10.30 -2.58 2.86
CA VAL A 313 -10.26 -2.28 4.29
C VAL A 313 -8.83 -2.33 4.84
N HIS A 314 -8.63 -1.82 6.05
CA HIS A 314 -7.35 -2.00 6.72
C HIS A 314 -7.13 -3.47 7.12
N GLY A 315 -8.14 -4.15 7.65
CA GLY A 315 -8.23 -5.61 7.59
C GLY A 315 -7.04 -6.37 8.17
N THR A 316 -6.64 -6.05 9.40
CA THR A 316 -5.42 -6.61 10.01
C THR A 316 -5.50 -8.08 10.39
N GLY A 317 -6.67 -8.70 10.47
CA GLY A 317 -6.78 -10.06 11.01
C GLY A 317 -6.60 -10.12 12.53
N THR A 318 -6.37 -8.99 13.20
CA THR A 318 -6.33 -8.95 14.66
C THR A 318 -7.74 -8.94 15.23
N LYS A 319 -7.94 -9.50 16.44
CA LYS A 319 -9.26 -9.48 17.07
C LYS A 319 -9.77 -8.06 17.30
N GLN A 320 -8.94 -7.19 17.88
CA GLN A 320 -9.28 -5.80 18.18
C GLN A 320 -9.53 -4.98 16.91
N GLY A 321 -8.58 -4.96 15.97
CA GLY A 321 -8.65 -4.10 14.79
C GLY A 321 -9.83 -4.44 13.88
N ASP A 322 -10.05 -5.72 13.61
CA ASP A 322 -11.13 -6.16 12.73
C ASP A 322 -12.51 -5.95 13.37
N ASN A 323 -12.64 -6.11 14.70
CA ASN A 323 -13.88 -5.79 15.40
C ASN A 323 -14.16 -4.28 15.39
N ALA A 324 -13.13 -3.45 15.56
CA ALA A 324 -13.26 -2.00 15.51
C ALA A 324 -13.70 -1.54 14.11
N GLU A 325 -13.08 -2.08 13.06
CA GLU A 325 -13.44 -1.78 11.68
C GLU A 325 -14.89 -2.23 11.37
N MET A 326 -15.28 -3.46 11.73
CA MET A 326 -16.66 -3.93 11.56
C MET A 326 -17.70 -3.09 12.32
N THR A 327 -17.35 -2.64 13.52
CA THR A 327 -18.21 -1.73 14.29
C THR A 327 -18.36 -0.39 13.58
N ALA A 328 -17.29 0.14 13.02
CA ALA A 328 -17.32 1.37 12.25
C ALA A 328 -18.20 1.25 10.99
N PHE A 329 -18.12 0.13 10.26
CA PHE A 329 -19.01 -0.13 9.12
C PHE A 329 -20.48 -0.15 9.53
N ARG A 330 -20.82 -0.81 10.65
CA ARG A 330 -22.20 -0.82 11.20
C ARG A 330 -22.72 0.55 11.60
N ARG A 331 -21.83 1.44 12.07
CA ARG A 331 -22.22 2.80 12.48
C ARG A 331 -22.33 3.74 11.29
N ALA A 332 -21.44 3.58 10.31
CA ALA A 332 -21.40 4.43 9.13
C ALA A 332 -22.53 4.13 8.14
N PHE A 333 -22.81 2.85 7.87
CA PHE A 333 -23.76 2.41 6.83
C PHE A 333 -25.02 1.79 7.41
N ASP A 334 -26.13 1.88 6.67
CA ASP A 334 -27.32 1.10 7.00
C ASP A 334 -27.08 -0.37 6.66
N GLU A 335 -27.52 -1.28 7.54
CA GLU A 335 -27.26 -2.72 7.40
C GLU A 335 -27.82 -3.30 6.09
N ALA A 336 -28.91 -2.73 5.57
CA ALA A 336 -29.48 -3.10 4.27
C ALA A 336 -28.58 -2.78 3.06
N GLN A 337 -27.61 -1.87 3.22
CA GLN A 337 -26.63 -1.51 2.18
C GLN A 337 -25.45 -2.47 2.14
N LEU A 338 -25.14 -3.11 3.27
CA LEU A 338 -24.03 -4.05 3.39
C LEU A 338 -24.33 -5.32 2.58
N GLY A 339 -23.56 -5.54 1.52
CA GLY A 339 -23.72 -6.68 0.60
C GLY A 339 -24.66 -6.40 -0.58
N THR A 340 -25.22 -5.19 -0.67
CA THR A 340 -26.07 -4.75 -1.81
C THR A 340 -25.44 -3.60 -2.58
N SER A 341 -25.06 -2.53 -1.89
CA SER A 341 -24.41 -1.34 -2.46
C SER A 341 -23.03 -1.08 -1.87
N VAL A 342 -22.72 -1.66 -0.71
CA VAL A 342 -21.40 -1.61 -0.07
C VAL A 342 -20.80 -3.00 -0.02
N PHE A 343 -19.58 -3.14 -0.51
CA PHE A 343 -18.79 -4.37 -0.48
C PHE A 343 -17.40 -4.08 0.03
N ALA A 344 -16.75 -5.07 0.64
CA ALA A 344 -15.39 -4.89 1.15
C ALA A 344 -14.50 -6.12 0.92
N SER A 345 -13.18 -5.89 0.85
CA SER A 345 -12.20 -6.97 0.96
C SER A 345 -11.04 -6.59 1.86
N GLY A 346 -10.52 -7.58 2.58
CA GLY A 346 -9.20 -7.53 3.21
C GLY A 346 -8.15 -8.13 2.28
N THR A 347 -7.20 -7.33 1.81
CA THR A 347 -6.23 -7.78 0.79
C THR A 347 -4.85 -8.11 1.36
N LYS A 348 -4.54 -7.72 2.60
CA LYS A 348 -3.29 -8.10 3.26
C LYS A 348 -3.01 -9.62 3.30
N PRO A 349 -4.00 -10.52 3.40
CA PRO A 349 -3.74 -11.96 3.30
C PRO A 349 -3.10 -12.42 1.98
N TYR A 350 -3.15 -11.64 0.90
CA TYR A 350 -2.40 -11.95 -0.33
C TYR A 350 -0.88 -11.82 -0.13
N TYR A 351 -0.44 -10.78 0.57
CA TYR A 351 0.95 -10.30 0.55
C TYR A 351 1.52 -9.92 1.93
N GLY A 352 0.85 -10.30 3.02
CA GLY A 352 1.18 -9.91 4.38
C GLY A 352 0.92 -8.43 4.69
N HIS A 353 1.13 -8.05 5.95
CA HIS A 353 1.09 -6.67 6.38
C HIS A 353 2.45 -6.01 6.15
N THR A 354 2.55 -5.25 5.06
CA THR A 354 3.77 -4.57 4.59
C THR A 354 3.98 -3.17 5.18
N GLN A 355 3.47 -2.97 6.39
CA GLN A 355 3.57 -1.73 7.16
C GLN A 355 3.31 -0.46 6.34
N GLU A 356 4.32 0.41 6.16
CA GLU A 356 4.20 1.73 5.53
C GLU A 356 3.75 1.66 4.06
N SER A 357 4.00 0.54 3.39
CA SER A 357 3.61 0.33 1.99
C SER A 357 2.22 -0.25 1.80
N SER A 358 1.58 -0.78 2.88
CA SER A 358 0.28 -1.47 2.77
C SER A 358 -0.77 -0.57 2.12
N ALA A 359 -0.93 0.64 2.64
CA ALA A 359 -1.88 1.59 2.08
C ALA A 359 -1.62 1.91 0.59
N ALA A 360 -0.35 1.97 0.15
CA ALA A 360 -0.04 2.21 -1.26
C ALA A 360 -0.40 1.01 -2.16
N ILE A 361 -0.12 -0.21 -1.72
CA ILE A 361 -0.52 -1.45 -2.42
C ILE A 361 -2.06 -1.51 -2.51
N GLU A 362 -2.74 -1.12 -1.44
CA GLU A 362 -4.20 -1.10 -1.36
C GLU A 362 -4.82 -0.08 -2.31
N SER A 363 -4.19 1.08 -2.50
CA SER A 363 -4.58 2.06 -3.52
C SER A 363 -4.35 1.54 -4.95
N VAL A 364 -3.26 0.80 -5.20
CA VAL A 364 -3.03 0.12 -6.49
C VAL A 364 -4.15 -0.89 -6.77
N ILE A 365 -4.53 -1.69 -5.77
CA ILE A 365 -5.67 -2.62 -5.88
C ILE A 365 -6.95 -1.85 -6.21
N CYS A 366 -7.29 -0.79 -5.48
CA CYS A 366 -8.51 -0.01 -5.76
C CYS A 366 -8.55 0.51 -7.21
N ALA A 367 -7.44 1.04 -7.72
CA ALA A 367 -7.33 1.54 -9.09
C ALA A 367 -7.50 0.43 -10.14
N LEU A 368 -6.81 -0.71 -9.96
CA LEU A 368 -6.92 -1.90 -10.81
C LEU A 368 -8.34 -2.48 -10.79
N SER A 369 -8.92 -2.62 -9.60
CA SER A 369 -10.26 -3.18 -9.39
C SER A 369 -11.34 -2.35 -10.09
N LEU A 370 -11.29 -1.01 -9.95
CA LEU A 370 -12.22 -0.11 -10.65
C LEU A 370 -12.06 -0.19 -12.17
N HIS A 371 -10.83 -0.19 -12.66
CA HIS A 371 -10.54 -0.25 -14.08
C HIS A 371 -11.01 -1.58 -14.71
N ALA A 372 -10.79 -2.70 -13.99
CA ALA A 372 -11.18 -4.03 -14.44
C ALA A 372 -12.67 -4.38 -14.22
N GLY A 373 -13.38 -3.64 -13.36
CA GLY A 373 -14.72 -4.00 -12.90
C GLY A 373 -14.72 -5.31 -12.11
N VAL A 374 -13.75 -5.46 -11.20
CA VAL A 374 -13.57 -6.69 -10.40
C VAL A 374 -13.26 -6.35 -8.95
N MET A 375 -14.05 -6.92 -8.04
CA MET A 375 -13.79 -6.90 -6.60
C MET A 375 -12.98 -8.16 -6.22
N PRO A 376 -11.75 -8.04 -5.72
CA PRO A 376 -10.93 -9.19 -5.32
C PRO A 376 -11.49 -9.87 -4.06
N ALA A 377 -11.24 -11.17 -3.91
CA ALA A 377 -11.60 -11.88 -2.69
C ALA A 377 -10.83 -11.36 -1.46
N THR A 378 -11.35 -11.67 -0.27
CA THR A 378 -10.61 -11.71 1.00
C THR A 378 -10.10 -13.14 1.17
N PRO A 379 -8.78 -13.41 1.01
CA PRO A 379 -8.25 -14.76 1.14
C PRO A 379 -8.51 -15.33 2.54
N ASN A 380 -8.60 -16.65 2.62
CA ASN A 380 -8.75 -17.42 3.84
C ASN A 380 -10.02 -17.14 4.68
N LEU A 381 -10.95 -16.33 4.17
CA LEU A 381 -12.23 -16.05 4.84
C LEU A 381 -13.24 -17.18 4.63
N GLN A 382 -13.48 -17.96 5.69
CA GLN A 382 -14.47 -19.03 5.73
C GLN A 382 -15.74 -18.55 6.43
N LYS A 383 -15.62 -18.11 7.68
CA LYS A 383 -16.72 -17.70 8.54
C LYS A 383 -16.49 -16.25 9.00
N PRO A 384 -17.12 -15.27 8.33
CA PRO A 384 -16.91 -13.87 8.66
C PRO A 384 -17.56 -13.52 9.99
N ILE A 385 -16.91 -12.64 10.75
CA ILE A 385 -17.53 -11.97 11.89
C ILE A 385 -18.67 -11.05 11.46
N HIS A 386 -19.59 -10.76 12.38
CA HIS A 386 -20.74 -9.92 12.09
C HIS A 386 -20.37 -8.42 12.02
N PRO A 387 -20.85 -7.66 11.01
CA PRO A 387 -21.63 -8.13 9.86
C PRO A 387 -20.70 -8.69 8.78
N GLY A 388 -21.00 -9.87 8.25
CA GLY A 388 -20.05 -10.59 7.38
C GLY A 388 -20.37 -10.59 5.90
N ASP A 389 -21.63 -10.33 5.53
CA ASP A 389 -22.16 -10.65 4.20
C ASP A 389 -21.63 -9.73 3.09
N PHE A 390 -21.19 -8.53 3.46
CA PHE A 390 -20.61 -7.57 2.53
C PHE A 390 -19.14 -7.84 2.20
N VAL A 391 -18.48 -8.73 2.96
CA VAL A 391 -17.09 -9.09 2.71
C VAL A 391 -17.01 -10.09 1.56
N VAL A 392 -16.24 -9.73 0.53
CA VAL A 392 -16.12 -10.49 -0.70
C VAL A 392 -15.30 -11.75 -0.45
N LYS A 393 -15.95 -12.91 -0.31
CA LYS A 393 -15.28 -14.22 -0.11
C LYS A 393 -14.63 -14.80 -1.37
N GLN A 394 -15.13 -14.43 -2.54
CA GLN A 394 -14.65 -14.90 -3.84
C GLN A 394 -14.59 -13.72 -4.78
N THR A 395 -13.58 -13.68 -5.64
CA THR A 395 -13.39 -12.61 -6.62
C THR A 395 -14.64 -12.50 -7.49
N LYS A 396 -15.24 -11.31 -7.57
CA LYS A 396 -16.48 -11.04 -8.30
C LYS A 396 -16.24 -10.03 -9.41
N LYS A 397 -16.69 -10.36 -10.63
CA LYS A 397 -16.79 -9.39 -11.72
C LYS A 397 -18.13 -8.67 -11.61
N ILE A 398 -18.08 -7.39 -11.28
CA ILE A 398 -19.25 -6.53 -11.09
C ILE A 398 -18.86 -5.15 -11.56
N ASP A 399 -19.76 -4.47 -12.28
CA ASP A 399 -19.51 -3.08 -12.63
C ASP A 399 -19.92 -2.19 -11.45
N TYR A 400 -19.03 -1.31 -11.02
CA TYR A 400 -19.25 -0.40 -9.91
C TYR A 400 -18.44 0.88 -10.10
N THR A 401 -18.83 1.94 -9.40
CA THR A 401 -18.36 3.29 -9.71
C THR A 401 -17.37 3.84 -8.69
N LEU A 402 -17.34 3.32 -7.47
CA LEU A 402 -16.56 3.86 -6.36
C LEU A 402 -15.69 2.79 -5.69
N ALA A 403 -14.44 3.12 -5.40
CA ALA A 403 -13.58 2.34 -4.52
C ALA A 403 -12.96 3.22 -3.45
N ALA A 404 -12.95 2.79 -2.20
CA ALA A 404 -12.26 3.46 -1.11
C ALA A 404 -11.14 2.58 -0.56
N ASN A 405 -9.98 3.18 -0.32
CA ASN A 405 -8.90 2.57 0.42
C ASN A 405 -8.91 3.10 1.86
N LEU A 406 -9.10 2.22 2.86
CA LEU A 406 -9.02 2.54 4.28
C LEU A 406 -7.70 2.05 4.87
N ALA A 407 -7.00 2.92 5.58
CA ALA A 407 -5.83 2.51 6.34
C ALA A 407 -5.80 3.19 7.71
N ALA A 408 -5.46 2.41 8.73
CA ALA A 408 -5.14 2.89 10.05
C ALA A 408 -3.67 2.61 10.39
N GLY A 409 -3.14 3.38 11.33
CA GLY A 409 -1.80 3.17 11.88
C GLY A 409 -1.83 3.34 13.38
N PHE A 410 -0.85 2.74 14.06
CA PHE A 410 -0.58 2.99 15.47
C PHE A 410 -0.48 4.50 15.78
N ALA A 411 -0.76 4.87 17.02
CA ALA A 411 -0.93 6.24 17.50
C ALA A 411 -2.18 6.94 16.92
N GLY A 412 -3.14 6.18 16.40
CA GLY A 412 -4.47 6.67 16.05
C GLY A 412 -4.59 7.31 14.66
N TYR A 413 -3.64 7.07 13.75
CA TYR A 413 -3.78 7.50 12.37
C TYR A 413 -4.92 6.77 11.67
N HIS A 414 -5.80 7.51 11.01
CA HIS A 414 -6.87 6.97 10.16
C HIS A 414 -6.91 7.76 8.85
N THR A 415 -7.02 7.04 7.75
CA THR A 415 -7.06 7.63 6.40
C THR A 415 -8.09 6.92 5.54
N ALA A 416 -8.68 7.67 4.62
CA ALA A 416 -9.51 7.15 3.56
C ALA A 416 -9.21 7.90 2.26
N VAL A 417 -9.03 7.17 1.16
CA VAL A 417 -8.89 7.75 -0.19
C VAL A 417 -9.98 7.17 -1.07
N LEU A 418 -10.80 8.03 -1.68
CA LEU A 418 -11.92 7.63 -2.51
C LEU A 418 -11.60 7.85 -3.99
N PHE A 419 -11.73 6.78 -4.74
CA PHE A 419 -11.53 6.70 -6.17
C PHE A 419 -12.87 6.54 -6.89
N ARG A 420 -12.95 7.09 -8.09
CA ARG A 420 -14.09 6.91 -9.01
C ARG A 420 -13.60 6.27 -10.31
N LYS A 421 -14.42 5.36 -10.85
CA LYS A 421 -14.23 4.82 -12.20
C LYS A 421 -14.22 5.97 -13.22
N PHE A 422 -13.16 6.07 -14.01
CA PHE A 422 -13.07 7.10 -15.03
C PHE A 422 -13.95 6.73 -16.23
N GLN A 423 -14.78 7.67 -16.67
CA GLN A 423 -15.55 7.58 -17.91
C GLN A 423 -15.04 8.69 -18.83
N ALA A 424 -14.56 8.28 -20.01
CA ALA A 424 -13.95 9.17 -20.99
C ALA A 424 -14.96 10.11 -21.65
#